data_AF-A0A257VIW4-F1
#
_entry.id   AF-A0A257VIW4-F1
#
_cell.length_a   1.000
_cell.length_b   1.000
_cell.length_c   1.000
_cell.angle_alpha   90.00
_cell.angle_beta   90.00
_cell.angle_gamma   90.00
#
_symmetry.space_group_name_H-M   'P 1'
#
loop_
_entity.id
_entity.type
_entity.pdbx_description
1 polymer ?
#
loop_
_entity_poly.entity_id
_entity_poly.type
_entity_poly.pdbx_seq_one_letter_code
_entity_poly.pdbx_strand_id
1 'polypeptide(L)'
;MNRRRLFAVFFSPLLAWGQAAAATFRGKLLAGQVLDSASGRIRLTGDEPTLGVLNDPRVIGLELELTGQSRGPDALEIDPIHKKAMYALKDGKRLFVTYWCDICSIRTYTPGQCWCCQEQTELDLRERYE
;
A
#
# COMPACT_ATOMS: atom_id res chain seq x y z
N MET A 1 -68.34 17.37 6.41
CA MET A 1 -67.91 15.99 6.09
C MET A 1 -66.48 16.00 5.61
N ASN A 2 -65.64 15.19 6.24
CA ASN A 2 -64.20 15.37 6.41
C ASN A 2 -63.37 15.14 5.13
N ARG A 3 -62.56 16.14 4.80
CA ARG A 3 -61.35 16.03 3.97
C ARG A 3 -60.16 15.79 4.87
N ARG A 4 -59.47 14.65 4.73
CA ARG A 4 -58.10 14.47 5.25
C ARG A 4 -57.39 13.41 4.41
N ARG A 5 -56.64 13.86 3.39
CA ARG A 5 -55.67 13.03 2.67
C ARG A 5 -54.34 13.17 3.42
N LEU A 6 -53.90 12.09 4.04
CA LEU A 6 -52.59 11.99 4.69
C LEU A 6 -51.53 11.75 3.61
N PHE A 7 -50.66 12.72 3.36
CA PHE A 7 -49.43 12.54 2.60
C PHE A 7 -48.38 11.94 3.53
N ALA A 8 -47.98 10.69 3.28
CA ALA A 8 -46.83 10.08 3.93
C ALA A 8 -45.56 10.58 3.24
N VAL A 9 -44.80 11.45 3.92
CA VAL A 9 -43.46 11.86 3.50
C VAL A 9 -42.49 10.76 3.93
N PHE A 10 -42.04 9.96 2.96
CA PHE A 10 -40.93 9.03 3.13
C PHE A 10 -39.63 9.83 3.19
N PHE A 11 -39.11 10.05 4.40
CA PHE A 11 -37.78 10.60 4.64
C PHE A 11 -36.77 9.46 4.45
N SER A 12 -36.20 9.31 3.25
CA SER A 12 -35.10 8.39 3.00
C SER A 12 -33.84 8.92 3.69
N PRO A 13 -33.22 8.20 4.65
CA PRO A 13 -31.92 8.58 5.16
C PRO A 13 -30.88 8.30 4.06
N LEU A 14 -30.26 9.37 3.55
CA LEU A 14 -29.04 9.27 2.77
C LEU A 14 -27.96 8.70 3.68
N LEU A 15 -27.74 7.38 3.60
CA LEU A 15 -26.57 6.73 4.15
C LEU A 15 -25.36 7.29 3.40
N ALA A 16 -24.68 8.24 4.02
CA ALA A 16 -23.38 8.71 3.57
C ALA A 16 -22.41 7.52 3.67
N TRP A 17 -22.14 6.88 2.54
CA TRP A 17 -20.97 6.01 2.38
C TRP A 17 -19.72 6.88 2.51
N GLY A 18 -19.23 7.02 3.73
CA GLY A 18 -17.90 7.54 3.99
C GLY A 18 -16.88 6.55 3.42
N GLN A 19 -16.39 6.82 2.22
CA GLN A 19 -15.12 6.24 1.79
C GLN A 19 -14.06 6.78 2.74
N ALA A 20 -13.56 5.93 3.64
CA ALA A 20 -12.39 6.26 4.43
C ALA A 20 -11.26 6.62 3.46
N ALA A 21 -10.83 7.87 3.49
CA ALA A 21 -9.75 8.35 2.64
C ALA A 21 -8.49 7.51 2.91
N ALA A 22 -7.80 7.10 1.85
CA ALA A 22 -6.52 6.41 1.98
C ALA A 22 -5.56 7.30 2.77
N ALA A 23 -4.98 6.75 3.83
CA ALA A 23 -4.03 7.47 4.68
C ALA A 23 -2.60 7.06 4.30
N THR A 24 -1.69 8.02 4.43
CA THR A 24 -0.27 7.82 4.19
C THR A 24 0.47 7.68 5.51
N PHE A 25 1.28 6.63 5.62
CA PHE A 25 2.05 6.28 6.80
C PHE A 25 3.53 6.28 6.45
N ARG A 26 4.38 6.73 7.38
CA ARG A 26 5.83 6.78 7.18
C ARG A 26 6.57 6.17 8.36
N GLY A 27 7.67 5.49 8.06
CA GLY A 27 8.57 4.96 9.07
C GLY A 27 9.53 3.93 8.51
N LYS A 28 10.34 3.36 9.41
CA LYS A 28 11.32 2.35 9.05
C LYS A 28 10.69 0.97 8.97
N LEU A 29 10.89 0.26 7.87
CA LEU A 29 10.44 -1.12 7.77
C LEU A 29 11.35 -2.04 8.59
N LEU A 30 10.76 -2.84 9.47
CA LEU A 30 11.40 -3.90 10.24
C LEU A 30 10.96 -5.27 9.70
N ALA A 31 11.78 -6.29 9.97
CA ALA A 31 11.43 -7.67 9.67
C ALA A 31 10.11 -8.08 10.35
N GLY A 32 9.36 -8.98 9.72
CA GLY A 32 8.04 -9.40 10.22
C GLY A 32 6.91 -8.43 9.89
N GLN A 33 7.05 -7.62 8.83
CA GLN A 33 6.01 -6.71 8.31
C GLN A 33 5.59 -5.67 9.35
N VAL A 34 6.57 -5.02 9.99
CA VAL A 34 6.32 -3.99 11.00
C VAL A 34 6.92 -2.67 10.54
N LEU A 35 6.14 -1.60 10.61
CA LEU A 35 6.61 -0.23 10.39
C LEU A 35 6.90 0.42 11.74
N ASP A 36 8.14 0.85 11.97
CA ASP A 36 8.53 1.66 13.11
C ASP A 36 8.31 3.13 12.76
N SER A 37 7.18 3.67 13.20
CA SER A 37 6.73 5.03 12.89
C SER A 37 6.81 5.94 14.11
N ALA A 38 6.68 7.26 13.90
CA ALA A 38 6.60 8.21 15.01
C ALA A 38 5.41 7.94 15.96
N SER A 39 4.34 7.30 15.46
CA SER A 39 3.17 6.87 16.26
C SER A 39 3.37 5.54 16.99
N GLY A 40 4.49 4.86 16.78
CA GLY A 40 4.77 3.52 17.32
C GLY A 40 4.90 2.45 16.24
N ARG A 41 4.82 1.19 16.66
CA ARG A 41 4.98 0.03 15.78
C ARG A 41 3.65 -0.39 15.18
N ILE A 42 3.58 -0.40 13.85
CA ILE A 42 2.37 -0.72 13.10
C ILE A 42 2.59 -2.04 12.37
N ARG A 43 1.71 -3.02 12.58
CA ARG A 43 1.72 -4.28 11.82
C ARG A 43 1.09 -4.04 10.45
N LEU A 44 1.78 -4.51 9.41
CA LEU A 44 1.40 -4.34 8.02
C LEU A 44 0.75 -5.62 7.49
N THR A 45 -0.29 -5.47 6.66
CA THR A 45 -0.90 -6.53 5.87
C THR A 45 -1.19 -6.04 4.46
N GLY A 46 -1.43 -6.94 3.50
CA GLY A 46 -1.75 -6.56 2.11
C GLY A 46 -2.03 -7.80 1.25
N ASP A 47 -2.15 -7.59 -0.06
CA ASP A 47 -2.18 -8.68 -1.04
C ASP A 47 -0.83 -9.41 -1.13
N GLU A 48 -0.83 -10.63 -1.67
CA GLU A 48 0.37 -11.48 -1.76
C GLU A 48 1.58 -10.75 -2.39
N PRO A 49 1.44 -10.02 -3.51
CA PRO A 49 2.54 -9.21 -4.05
C PRO A 49 3.09 -8.16 -3.09
N THR A 50 2.22 -7.43 -2.37
CA THR A 50 2.63 -6.44 -1.39
C THR A 50 3.36 -7.08 -0.23
N LEU A 51 2.86 -8.21 0.28
CA LEU A 51 3.57 -8.99 1.30
C LEU A 51 4.91 -9.49 0.77
N GLY A 52 5.02 -9.84 -0.51
CA GLY A 52 6.30 -10.18 -1.15
C GLY A 52 7.34 -9.08 -0.98
N VAL A 53 6.97 -7.82 -1.26
CA VAL A 53 7.85 -6.66 -1.03
C VAL A 53 8.16 -6.48 0.45
N LEU A 54 7.16 -6.50 1.33
CA LEU A 54 7.34 -6.26 2.77
C LEU A 54 8.20 -7.33 3.48
N ASN A 55 8.37 -8.50 2.87
CA ASN A 55 9.24 -9.57 3.36
C ASN A 55 10.60 -9.62 2.65
N ASP A 56 10.86 -8.80 1.63
CA ASP A 56 12.15 -8.81 0.94
C ASP A 56 13.25 -8.25 1.85
N PRO A 57 14.30 -9.04 2.17
CA PRO A 57 15.41 -8.59 3.02
C PRO A 57 16.07 -7.29 2.53
N ARG A 58 16.02 -6.99 1.23
CA ARG A 58 16.65 -5.82 0.61
C ARG A 58 15.91 -4.51 0.92
N VAL A 59 14.63 -4.57 1.28
CA VAL A 59 13.86 -3.39 1.69
C VAL A 59 13.76 -3.24 3.21
N ILE A 60 14.11 -4.28 3.97
CA ILE A 60 14.16 -4.20 5.44
C ILE A 60 15.18 -3.14 5.86
N GLY A 61 14.75 -2.26 6.75
CA GLY A 61 15.54 -1.14 7.26
C GLY A 61 15.45 0.13 6.43
N LEU A 62 14.76 0.13 5.28
CA LEU A 62 14.46 1.35 4.54
C LEU A 62 13.37 2.17 5.26
N GLU A 63 13.47 3.49 5.14
CA GLU A 63 12.34 4.38 5.41
C GLU A 63 11.34 4.24 4.26
N LEU A 64 10.08 3.93 4.59
CA LEU A 64 9.01 3.75 3.63
C LEU A 64 7.91 4.79 3.83
N GLU A 65 7.29 5.18 2.73
CA GLU A 65 5.98 5.80 2.69
C GLU A 65 4.97 4.80 2.12
N LEU A 66 3.94 4.49 2.91
CA LEU A 66 2.93 3.49 2.61
C LEU A 66 1.56 4.14 2.56
N THR A 67 0.75 3.78 1.57
CA THR A 67 -0.65 4.21 1.46
C THR A 67 -1.57 3.02 1.75
N GLY A 68 -2.59 3.23 2.58
CA GLY A 68 -3.52 2.17 2.92
C GLY A 68 -4.63 2.59 3.87
N GLN A 69 -5.29 1.58 4.45
CA GLN A 69 -6.40 1.74 5.39
C GLN A 69 -5.97 1.26 6.77
N SER A 70 -6.06 2.13 7.77
CA SER A 70 -5.90 1.71 9.16
C SER A 70 -6.99 0.70 9.52
N ARG A 71 -6.57 -0.41 10.15
CA ARG A 71 -7.45 -1.47 10.68
C ARG A 71 -7.52 -1.46 12.21
N GLY A 72 -6.96 -0.43 12.83
CA GLY A 72 -6.80 -0.29 14.27
C GLY A 72 -5.62 0.62 14.61
N PRO A 73 -5.35 0.84 15.91
CA PRO A 73 -4.25 1.72 16.35
C PRO A 73 -2.88 1.25 15.85
N ASP A 74 -2.65 -0.07 15.82
CA ASP A 74 -1.35 -0.67 15.52
C ASP A 74 -1.41 -1.60 14.29
N ALA A 75 -2.38 -1.40 13.39
CA ALA A 75 -2.58 -2.24 12.22
C ALA A 75 -2.93 -1.43 10.97
N LEU A 76 -2.24 -1.73 9.87
CA LEU A 76 -2.41 -1.07 8.57
C LEU A 76 -2.51 -2.11 7.47
N GLU A 77 -3.60 -2.04 6.69
CA GLU A 77 -3.72 -2.77 5.43
C GLU A 77 -3.28 -1.87 4.28
N ILE A 78 -2.18 -2.24 3.64
CA ILE A 78 -1.61 -1.52 2.50
C ILE A 78 -2.50 -1.71 1.28
N ASP A 79 -2.67 -0.64 0.51
CA ASP A 79 -3.37 -0.72 -0.78
C ASP A 79 -2.67 -1.73 -1.71
N PRO A 80 -3.42 -2.47 -2.56
CA PRO A 80 -2.86 -3.48 -3.44
C PRO A 80 -1.68 -3.00 -4.30
N ILE A 81 -0.74 -3.90 -4.63
CA ILE A 81 0.54 -3.53 -5.28
C ILE A 81 0.34 -2.72 -6.57
N HIS A 82 -0.70 -3.03 -7.34
CA HIS A 82 -1.01 -2.39 -8.63
C HIS A 82 -1.42 -0.92 -8.47
N LYS A 83 -1.80 -0.49 -7.25
CA LYS A 83 -2.08 0.92 -6.92
C LYS A 83 -0.82 1.72 -6.56
N LYS A 84 0.37 1.10 -6.58
CA LYS A 84 1.65 1.78 -6.31
C LYS A 84 1.65 2.44 -4.92
N ALA A 85 1.30 1.65 -3.92
CA ALA A 85 1.05 2.09 -2.55
C ALA A 85 2.32 2.19 -1.68
N MET A 86 3.51 1.92 -2.22
CA MET A 86 4.76 1.85 -1.45
C MET A 86 5.88 2.61 -2.14
N TYR A 87 6.57 3.44 -1.36
CA TYR A 87 7.72 4.22 -1.81
C TYR A 87 8.84 4.12 -0.79
N ALA A 88 10.08 4.00 -1.25
CA ALA A 88 11.24 4.17 -0.41
C ALA A 88 11.60 5.66 -0.29
N LEU A 89 11.86 6.12 0.92
CA LEU A 89 12.36 7.46 1.20
C LEU A 89 13.88 7.35 1.39
N LYS A 90 14.65 7.84 0.42
CA LYS A 90 16.10 7.73 0.44
C LYS A 90 16.73 9.00 -0.14
N ASP A 91 17.74 9.54 0.54
CA ASP A 91 18.49 10.73 0.11
C ASP A 91 17.57 11.92 -0.21
N GLY A 92 16.51 12.11 0.60
CA GLY A 92 15.51 13.17 0.42
C GLY A 92 14.54 12.93 -0.75
N LYS A 93 14.62 11.78 -1.42
CA LYS A 93 13.79 11.43 -2.58
C LYS A 93 12.75 10.39 -2.23
N ARG A 94 11.61 10.48 -2.91
CA ARG A 94 10.51 9.51 -2.87
C ARG A 94 10.63 8.60 -4.08
N LEU A 95 11.06 7.36 -3.85
CA LEU A 95 11.43 6.42 -4.89
C LEU A 95 10.40 5.29 -4.98
N PHE A 96 10.01 4.91 -6.20
CA PHE A 96 9.26 3.69 -6.45
C PHE A 96 10.10 2.48 -6.05
N VAL A 97 9.47 1.53 -5.35
CA VAL A 97 10.04 0.20 -5.09
C VAL A 97 9.69 -0.70 -6.27
N THR A 98 10.69 -1.07 -7.06
CA THR A 98 10.53 -1.94 -8.23
C THR A 98 11.62 -2.99 -8.26
N TYR A 99 11.52 -3.94 -9.18
CA TYR A 99 12.54 -4.96 -9.37
C TYR A 99 12.89 -5.14 -10.84
N TRP A 100 14.19 -5.22 -11.14
CA TRP A 100 14.74 -5.26 -12.48
C TRP A 100 15.35 -6.62 -12.79
N CYS A 101 15.19 -7.09 -14.03
CA CYS A 101 15.89 -8.25 -14.54
C CYS A 101 16.90 -7.81 -15.60
N ASP A 102 18.19 -8.02 -15.34
CA ASP A 102 19.26 -7.62 -16.27
C ASP A 102 19.27 -8.43 -17.57
N ILE A 103 18.84 -9.70 -17.53
CA ILE A 103 18.83 -10.57 -18.71
C ILE A 103 17.71 -10.16 -19.69
N CYS A 104 16.49 -10.00 -19.17
CA CYS A 104 15.32 -9.72 -20.01
C CYS A 104 15.08 -8.23 -20.22
N SER A 105 15.78 -7.36 -19.49
CA SER A 105 15.55 -5.91 -19.49
C SER A 105 14.08 -5.55 -19.21
N ILE A 106 13.47 -6.22 -18.24
CA ILE A 106 12.09 -5.99 -17.80
C ILE A 106 12.02 -5.63 -16.33
N ARG A 107 10.92 -4.96 -15.95
CA ARG A 107 10.63 -4.53 -14.58
C ARG A 107 9.36 -5.16 -14.04
N THR A 108 9.36 -5.46 -12.75
CA THR A 108 8.21 -5.95 -11.98
C THR A 108 8.08 -5.20 -10.64
N TYR A 109 6.97 -5.41 -9.93
CA TYR A 109 6.67 -4.79 -8.62
C TYR A 109 6.79 -5.75 -7.45
N THR A 110 6.97 -7.03 -7.75
CA THR A 110 7.10 -8.10 -6.75
C THR A 110 8.49 -8.71 -6.88
N PRO A 111 9.22 -8.91 -5.78
CA PRO A 111 10.51 -9.58 -5.82
C PRO A 111 10.36 -11.04 -6.25
N GLY A 112 11.44 -11.63 -6.74
CA GLY A 112 11.51 -13.06 -7.07
C GLY A 112 12.09 -13.33 -8.44
N GLN A 113 11.81 -14.53 -8.95
CA GLN A 113 12.27 -14.98 -10.25
C GLN A 113 11.54 -14.27 -11.39
N CYS A 114 12.31 -13.87 -12.40
CA CYS A 114 11.80 -13.32 -13.64
C CYS A 114 11.00 -14.38 -14.40
N TRP A 115 9.74 -14.08 -14.74
CA TRP A 115 8.89 -15.02 -15.46
C TRP A 115 9.43 -15.43 -16.85
N CYS A 116 10.25 -14.59 -17.49
CA CYS A 116 10.83 -14.86 -18.80
C CYS A 116 12.07 -15.75 -18.76
N CYS A 117 13.09 -15.39 -17.98
CA CYS A 117 14.39 -16.09 -17.94
C CYS A 117 14.63 -16.89 -16.66
N GLN A 118 13.72 -16.82 -15.67
CA GLN A 118 13.80 -17.46 -14.37
C GLN A 118 14.96 -16.97 -13.47
N GLU A 119 15.71 -15.95 -13.89
CA GLU A 119 16.75 -15.31 -13.07
C GLU A 119 16.16 -14.45 -11.96
N GLN A 120 16.88 -14.30 -10.85
CA GLN A 120 16.45 -13.46 -9.75
C GLN A 120 16.42 -11.97 -10.16
N THR A 121 15.32 -11.29 -9.83
CA THR A 121 15.21 -9.84 -10.03
C THR A 121 15.89 -9.07 -8.90
N GLU A 122 16.50 -7.93 -9.24
CA GLU A 122 17.20 -7.05 -8.30
C GLU A 122 16.36 -5.85 -7.87
N LEU A 123 16.53 -5.39 -6.62
CA LEU A 123 15.83 -4.20 -6.13
C LEU A 123 16.27 -2.97 -6.94
N ASP A 124 15.30 -2.30 -7.56
CA ASP A 124 15.48 -1.12 -8.40
C ASP A 124 14.64 0.03 -7.82
N LEU A 125 15.30 1.00 -7.17
CA LEU A 125 14.67 2.19 -6.60
C LEU A 125 14.74 3.36 -7.58
N ARG A 126 13.60 3.95 -7.94
CA ARG A 126 13.55 4.97 -9.00
C ARG A 126 12.71 6.19 -8.66
N GLU A 127 13.16 7.36 -9.11
CA GLU A 127 12.38 8.60 -9.01
C GLU A 127 11.22 8.65 -10.01
N ARG A 128 11.42 8.05 -11.18
CA ARG A 128 10.42 7.95 -12.23
C ARG A 128 10.10 6.50 -12.50
N TYR A 129 8.82 6.30 -12.78
CA TYR A 129 8.25 5.01 -13.11
C TYR A 129 8.73 4.49 -14.48
N GLU A 130 8.96 5.40 -15.42
CA GLU A 130 9.39 5.15 -16.81
C GLU A 130 10.90 4.90 -16.92
#